data_AF-A0A6G2QGS2-F1
#
_entry.id   AF-A0A6G2QGS2-F1
#
_cell.length_a   1.000
_cell.length_b   1.000
_cell.length_c   1.000
_cell.angle_alpha   90.00
_cell.angle_beta   90.00
_cell.angle_gamma   90.00
#
_symmetry.space_group_name_H-M   'P 1'
#
loop_
_entity.id
_entity.type
_entity.pdbx_description
1 polymer ?
#
loop_
_entity_poly.entity_id
_entity_poly.type
_entity_poly.pdbx_seq_one_letter_code
_entity_poly.pdbx_strand_id
1 'polypeptide(L)'
;MPRTAPLTTALPAEPAGQGRPGRERRYDIDLLRVVCTAAVVLVHAAAEFIDAGHRTSGILGDSAGRFAVPAFFAMAGWAALAGSPVRGDAQLLTRLGRILRPMAVWTALYLAWQYLFGPPLDGGAKEAVRALFGSVEAAFHLWYLYAYVPLLLLLGVAVLVLKQRATPRWSTLLLVAVAVAPVLSEDVRTVTGLPLPAWEWSVSLSSLGYAVAGAALLAARRRGPRPLWLA
;
A
#
# COMPACT_ATOMS: atom_id res chain seq x y z
N MET A 1 -55.36 51.52 18.89
CA MET A 1 -55.45 50.10 18.47
C MET A 1 -54.05 49.60 18.14
N PRO A 2 -53.47 48.67 18.90
CA PRO A 2 -52.14 48.14 18.61
C PRO A 2 -52.22 47.00 17.58
N ARG A 3 -51.29 47.03 16.62
CA ARG A 3 -51.10 46.03 15.56
C ARG A 3 -50.60 44.72 16.17
N THR A 4 -51.34 43.63 16.01
CA THR A 4 -50.88 42.28 16.34
C THR A 4 -49.88 41.80 15.28
N ALA A 5 -48.68 41.42 15.71
CA ALA A 5 -47.72 40.71 14.87
C ALA A 5 -48.10 39.22 14.78
N PRO A 6 -47.92 38.54 13.64
CA PRO A 6 -48.20 37.10 13.56
C PRO A 6 -47.08 36.32 14.25
N LEU A 7 -47.47 35.31 15.04
CA LEU A 7 -46.57 34.34 15.65
C LEU A 7 -45.88 33.51 14.55
N THR A 8 -44.57 33.67 14.39
CA THR A 8 -43.75 32.76 13.58
C THR A 8 -43.66 31.42 14.30
N THR A 9 -44.44 30.44 13.85
CA THR A 9 -44.24 29.04 14.20
C THR A 9 -42.91 28.58 13.61
N ALA A 10 -41.88 28.43 14.46
CA ALA A 10 -40.65 27.78 14.07
C ALA A 10 -40.96 26.32 13.67
N LEU A 11 -40.69 25.97 12.41
CA LEU A 11 -40.76 24.58 11.96
C LEU A 11 -39.78 23.75 12.80
N PRO A 12 -40.16 22.53 13.25
CA PRO A 12 -39.22 21.64 13.91
C PRO A 12 -38.04 21.38 13.00
N ALA A 13 -36.82 21.56 13.52
CA ALA A 13 -35.60 21.26 12.82
C ALA A 13 -35.64 19.80 12.32
N GLU A 14 -35.49 19.60 11.01
CA GLU A 14 -35.24 18.26 10.47
C GLU A 14 -34.04 17.65 11.21
N PRO A 15 -34.13 16.39 11.66
CA PRO A 15 -32.97 15.71 12.22
C PRO A 15 -31.89 15.60 11.14
N ALA A 16 -30.84 16.39 11.33
CA ALA A 16 -29.62 16.30 10.57
C ALA A 16 -29.05 14.87 10.65
N GLY A 17 -28.77 14.29 9.50
CA GLY A 17 -27.88 13.13 9.42
C GLY A 17 -28.52 11.79 9.09
N GLN A 18 -29.47 11.73 8.16
CA GLN A 18 -29.61 10.51 7.36
C GLN A 18 -28.52 10.51 6.28
N GLY A 19 -27.32 10.05 6.68
CA GLY A 19 -26.27 9.73 5.74
C GLY A 19 -26.82 8.80 4.67
N ARG A 20 -26.60 9.14 3.39
CA ARG A 20 -26.86 8.27 2.22
C ARG A 20 -26.49 6.83 2.56
N PRO A 21 -27.19 5.78 2.09
CA PRO A 21 -26.88 4.38 2.41
C PRO A 21 -25.48 4.05 1.84
N GLY A 22 -24.48 4.38 2.65
CA GLY A 22 -23.08 4.44 2.32
C GLY A 22 -22.51 3.14 2.80
N ARG A 23 -22.22 2.26 1.83
CA ARG A 23 -21.40 1.05 1.94
C ARG A 23 -20.82 0.84 3.35
N GLU A 24 -21.43 -0.05 4.13
CA GLU A 24 -21.07 -0.32 5.52
C GLU A 24 -19.54 -0.38 5.69
N ARG A 25 -19.03 0.44 6.60
CA ARG A 25 -17.59 0.48 6.90
C ARG A 25 -17.20 -0.84 7.56
N ARG A 26 -16.19 -1.50 6.99
CA ARG A 26 -15.67 -2.78 7.47
C ARG A 26 -14.65 -2.55 8.59
N TYR A 27 -15.15 -2.34 9.82
CA TYR A 27 -14.32 -2.11 11.01
C TYR A 27 -13.32 -3.24 11.28
N ASP A 28 -13.64 -4.47 10.87
CA ASP A 28 -12.73 -5.61 10.92
C ASP A 28 -11.47 -5.40 10.09
N ILE A 29 -11.60 -4.81 8.90
CA ILE A 29 -10.46 -4.51 8.02
C ILE A 29 -9.67 -3.32 8.57
N ASP A 30 -10.34 -2.33 9.15
CA ASP A 30 -9.66 -1.17 9.74
C ASP A 30 -8.87 -1.57 11.00
N LEU A 31 -9.43 -2.43 11.86
CA LEU A 31 -8.71 -3.01 12.99
C LEU A 31 -7.50 -3.82 12.53
N LEU A 32 -7.67 -4.67 11.50
CA LEU A 32 -6.57 -5.45 10.95
C LEU A 32 -5.44 -4.55 10.45
N ARG A 33 -5.75 -3.42 9.80
CA ARG A 33 -4.73 -2.43 9.38
C ARG A 33 -3.98 -1.85 10.57
N VAL A 34 -4.66 -1.48 11.64
CA VAL A 34 -4.02 -0.93 12.85
C VAL A 34 -3.09 -1.97 13.46
N VAL A 35 -3.56 -3.21 13.63
CA VAL A 35 -2.77 -4.32 14.17
C VAL A 35 -1.55 -4.61 13.29
N CYS A 36 -1.71 -4.69 11.97
CA CYS A 36 -0.60 -4.91 11.05
C CYS A 36 0.40 -3.75 11.06
N THR A 37 -0.06 -2.51 11.22
CA THR A 37 0.83 -1.34 11.32
C THR A 37 1.68 -1.42 12.59
N ALA A 38 1.08 -1.74 13.74
CA ALA A 38 1.81 -1.95 14.99
C ALA A 38 2.80 -3.13 14.88
N ALA A 39 2.40 -4.22 14.23
CA ALA A 39 3.25 -5.38 14.01
C ALA A 39 4.47 -5.07 13.10
N VAL A 40 4.33 -4.21 12.09
CA VAL A 40 5.48 -3.74 11.28
C VAL A 40 6.47 -2.96 12.15
N VAL A 41 5.97 -2.04 12.98
CA VAL A 41 6.83 -1.30 13.94
C VAL A 41 7.56 -2.26 14.87
N LEU A 42 6.87 -3.30 15.35
CA LEU A 42 7.47 -4.34 16.19
C LEU A 42 8.59 -5.10 15.47
N VAL A 43 8.43 -5.48 14.19
CA VAL A 43 9.49 -6.16 13.42
C VAL A 43 10.73 -5.29 13.29
N HIS A 44 10.56 -3.99 13.01
CA HIS A 44 11.71 -3.07 12.91
C HIS A 44 12.39 -2.87 14.27
N ALA A 45 11.63 -2.66 15.34
CA ALA A 45 12.19 -2.57 16.68
C ALA A 45 12.89 -3.87 17.10
N ALA A 46 12.35 -5.02 16.70
CA ALA A 46 12.93 -6.32 16.98
C ALA A 46 14.29 -6.52 16.28
N ALA A 47 14.47 -6.01 15.06
CA ALA A 47 15.75 -6.04 14.38
C ALA A 47 16.83 -5.27 15.16
N GLU A 48 16.53 -4.04 15.60
CA GLU A 48 17.43 -3.23 16.44
C GLU A 48 17.78 -3.94 17.76
N PHE A 49 16.83 -4.66 18.36
CA PHE A 49 17.07 -5.44 19.57
C PHE A 49 18.03 -6.61 19.32
N ILE A 50 17.96 -7.27 18.16
CA ILE A 50 18.90 -8.33 17.79
C ILE A 50 20.31 -7.73 17.67
N ASP A 51 20.44 -6.60 16.98
CA ASP A 51 21.72 -5.93 16.74
C ASP A 51 22.34 -5.38 18.05
N ALA A 52 21.50 -4.96 19.00
CA ALA A 52 21.92 -4.57 20.35
C ALA A 52 22.27 -5.76 21.27
N GLY A 53 22.21 -7.01 20.78
CA GLY A 53 22.54 -8.22 21.53
C GLY A 53 21.39 -8.84 22.34
N HIS A 54 20.18 -8.27 22.28
CA HIS A 54 18.97 -8.80 22.91
C HIS A 54 18.27 -9.85 22.04
N ARG A 55 19.00 -10.92 21.71
CA ARG A 55 18.59 -11.90 20.68
C ARG A 55 17.24 -12.57 20.95
N THR A 56 16.95 -12.97 22.19
CA THR A 56 15.70 -13.68 22.51
C THR A 56 14.47 -12.80 22.33
N SER A 57 14.48 -11.58 22.89
CA SER A 57 13.35 -10.64 22.73
C SER A 57 13.21 -10.16 21.29
N GLY A 58 14.32 -9.95 20.59
CA GLY A 58 14.33 -9.64 19.16
C GLY A 58 13.69 -10.73 18.31
N ILE A 59 14.10 -11.99 18.46
CA ILE A 59 13.49 -13.11 17.70
C ILE A 59 11.99 -13.26 18.03
N LEU A 60 11.60 -13.10 19.29
CA LEU A 60 10.19 -13.17 19.69
C LEU A 60 9.36 -12.05 19.06
N GLY A 61 9.86 -10.81 19.11
CA GLY A 61 9.18 -9.66 18.51
C GLY A 61 9.06 -9.78 16.99
N ASP A 62 10.13 -10.16 16.32
CA ASP A 62 10.14 -10.42 14.88
C ASP A 62 9.14 -11.52 14.50
N SER A 63 9.19 -12.68 15.18
CA SER A 63 8.26 -13.78 14.94
C SER A 63 6.79 -13.38 15.16
N ALA A 64 6.52 -12.58 16.19
CA ALA A 64 5.18 -12.09 16.49
C ALA A 64 4.67 -11.10 15.44
N GLY A 65 5.54 -10.31 14.82
CA GLY A 65 5.15 -9.28 13.84
C GLY A 65 5.15 -9.72 12.37
N ARG A 66 5.82 -10.83 12.04
CA ARG A 66 6.01 -11.33 10.65
C ARG A 66 4.73 -11.55 9.84
N PHE A 67 3.59 -11.76 10.48
CA PHE A 67 2.31 -11.92 9.76
C PHE A 67 1.79 -10.63 9.11
N ALA A 68 2.30 -9.46 9.51
CA ALA A 68 1.75 -8.17 9.07
C ALA A 68 1.82 -7.97 7.55
N VAL A 69 2.98 -8.28 6.96
CA VAL A 69 3.21 -8.12 5.50
C VAL A 69 2.25 -8.98 4.67
N PRO A 70 2.13 -10.31 4.88
CA PRO A 70 1.17 -11.11 4.13
C PRO A 70 -0.28 -10.70 4.38
N ALA A 71 -0.62 -10.23 5.60
CA ALA A 71 -1.94 -9.70 5.89
C ALA A 71 -2.25 -8.41 5.11
N PHE A 72 -1.26 -7.52 4.92
CA PHE A 72 -1.43 -6.35 4.06
C PHE A 72 -1.66 -6.73 2.60
N PHE A 73 -0.93 -7.71 2.06
CA PHE A 73 -1.20 -8.22 0.71
C PHE A 73 -2.60 -8.83 0.58
N ALA A 74 -3.04 -9.60 1.58
CA ALA A 74 -4.40 -10.14 1.65
C ALA A 74 -5.47 -9.04 1.62
N MET A 75 -5.30 -7.97 2.40
CA MET A 75 -6.19 -6.81 2.41
C MET A 75 -6.16 -6.06 1.07
N ALA A 76 -4.99 -5.96 0.42
CA ALA A 76 -4.83 -5.33 -0.88
C ALA A 76 -5.63 -6.09 -1.95
N GLY A 77 -5.48 -7.42 -1.99
CA GLY A 77 -6.23 -8.29 -2.88
C GLY A 77 -7.73 -8.17 -2.67
N TRP A 78 -8.19 -8.23 -1.42
CA TRP A 78 -9.61 -8.00 -1.11
C TRP A 78 -10.09 -6.64 -1.59
N ALA A 79 -9.36 -5.57 -1.30
CA ALA A 79 -9.73 -4.22 -1.69
C ALA A 79 -9.78 -4.05 -3.21
N ALA A 80 -8.84 -4.66 -3.94
CA ALA A 80 -8.78 -4.58 -5.40
C ALA A 80 -9.86 -5.42 -6.09
N LEU A 81 -10.14 -6.63 -5.61
CA LEU A 81 -11.00 -7.60 -6.31
C LEU A 81 -12.49 -7.52 -5.92
N ALA A 82 -12.77 -7.26 -4.64
CA ALA A 82 -14.11 -7.34 -4.07
C ALA A 82 -14.53 -6.05 -3.33
N GLY A 83 -13.67 -5.53 -2.46
CA GLY A 83 -13.97 -4.42 -1.57
C GLY A 83 -14.25 -3.13 -2.31
N SER A 84 -13.33 -2.65 -3.16
CA SER A 84 -13.48 -1.43 -3.95
C SER A 84 -12.79 -1.57 -5.32
N PRO A 85 -13.32 -2.44 -6.20
CA PRO A 85 -12.71 -2.66 -7.50
C PRO A 85 -12.75 -1.39 -8.34
N VAL A 86 -11.62 -1.10 -8.99
CA VAL A 86 -11.49 0.04 -9.91
C VAL A 86 -12.48 -0.06 -11.06
N ARG A 87 -12.90 1.10 -11.58
CA ARG A 87 -13.87 1.23 -12.67
C ARG A 87 -13.26 1.79 -13.96
N GLY A 88 -12.07 2.38 -13.91
CA GLY A 88 -11.39 2.88 -15.08
C GLY A 88 -9.90 3.13 -14.84
N ASP A 89 -9.19 3.39 -15.95
CA ASP A 89 -7.74 3.57 -15.99
C ASP A 89 -7.29 4.75 -15.11
N ALA A 90 -7.91 5.92 -15.28
CA ALA A 90 -7.61 7.11 -14.50
C ALA A 90 -7.78 6.89 -12.98
N GLN A 91 -8.76 6.07 -12.57
CA GLN A 91 -8.96 5.75 -11.16
C GLN A 91 -7.82 4.89 -10.60
N LEU A 92 -7.31 3.93 -11.39
CA LEU A 92 -6.16 3.11 -11.02
C LEU A 92 -4.90 3.97 -10.91
N LEU A 93 -4.61 4.80 -11.91
CA LEU A 93 -3.49 5.73 -11.90
C LEU A 93 -3.57 6.73 -10.74
N THR A 94 -4.76 7.22 -10.40
CA THR A 94 -4.95 8.09 -9.23
C THR A 94 -4.62 7.37 -7.92
N ARG A 95 -4.99 6.09 -7.78
CA ARG A 95 -4.64 5.27 -6.60
C ARG A 95 -3.13 5.07 -6.50
N LEU A 96 -2.48 4.72 -7.62
CA LEU A 96 -1.02 4.57 -7.68
C LEU A 96 -0.33 5.88 -7.31
N GLY A 97 -0.76 7.01 -7.89
CA GLY A 97 -0.21 8.32 -7.59
C GLY A 97 -0.38 8.77 -6.14
N ARG A 98 -1.38 8.28 -5.39
CA ARG A 98 -1.52 8.53 -3.95
C ARG A 98 -0.51 7.76 -3.09
N ILE A 99 0.07 6.69 -3.63
CA ILE A 99 1.09 5.87 -2.98
C ILE A 99 2.48 6.35 -3.41
N LEU A 100 2.66 6.61 -4.71
CA LEU A 100 3.93 7.06 -5.28
C LEU A 100 4.34 8.46 -4.81
N ARG A 101 3.38 9.37 -4.59
CA ARG A 101 3.67 10.72 -4.06
C ARG A 101 4.34 10.70 -2.68
N PRO A 102 3.75 10.11 -1.63
CA PRO A 102 4.41 10.05 -0.32
C PRO A 102 5.70 9.25 -0.37
N MET A 103 5.77 8.18 -1.17
CA MET A 103 7.01 7.44 -1.42
C MET A 103 8.11 8.36 -1.98
N ALA A 104 7.82 9.14 -3.02
CA ALA A 104 8.78 10.07 -3.61
C ALA A 104 9.22 11.17 -2.64
N VAL A 105 8.30 11.70 -1.83
CA VAL A 105 8.61 12.68 -0.79
C VAL A 105 9.56 12.08 0.25
N TRP A 106 9.28 10.88 0.76
CA TRP A 106 10.14 10.22 1.73
C TRP A 106 11.51 9.87 1.15
N THR A 107 11.56 9.36 -0.08
CA THR A 107 12.83 9.13 -0.77
C THR A 107 13.65 10.42 -0.87
N ALA A 108 13.04 11.54 -1.25
CA ALA A 108 13.72 12.83 -1.33
C ALA A 108 14.23 13.30 0.04
N LEU A 109 13.42 13.14 1.10
CA LEU A 109 13.84 13.47 2.47
C LEU A 109 15.03 12.62 2.94
N TYR A 110 15.04 11.32 2.65
CA TYR A 110 16.16 10.45 2.98
C TYR A 110 17.45 10.85 2.25
N LEU A 111 17.35 11.14 0.95
CA LEU A 111 18.50 11.57 0.17
C LEU A 111 19.03 12.94 0.66
N ALA A 112 18.13 13.86 1.01
CA ALA A 112 18.51 15.15 1.58
C ALA A 112 19.19 14.97 2.95
N TRP A 113 18.66 14.10 3.80
CA TRP A 113 19.26 13.77 5.10
C TRP A 113 20.67 13.19 4.93
N GLN A 114 20.83 12.21 4.04
CA GLN A 114 22.12 11.59 3.74
C GLN A 114 23.11 12.62 3.17
N TYR A 115 22.67 13.54 2.32
CA TYR A 115 23.52 14.58 1.76
C TYR A 115 23.99 15.59 2.82
N LEU A 116 23.14 15.93 3.80
CA LEU A 116 23.43 16.94 4.83
C LEU A 116 24.20 16.37 6.02
N PHE A 117 23.94 15.13 6.41
CA PHE A 117 24.40 14.54 7.67
C PHE A 117 25.14 13.21 7.49
N GLY A 118 25.16 12.64 6.29
CA GLY A 118 25.83 11.37 6.00
C GLY A 118 27.32 11.52 5.73
N PRO A 119 28.08 10.41 5.79
CA PRO A 119 29.46 10.39 5.34
C PRO A 119 29.56 10.78 3.85
N PRO A 120 30.72 11.31 3.38
CA PRO A 120 30.88 11.77 2.00
C PRO A 120 30.49 10.69 1.00
N LEU A 121 29.42 10.96 0.23
CA LEU A 121 28.88 10.04 -0.77
C LEU A 121 29.77 10.01 -2.00
N ASP A 122 29.81 8.87 -2.70
CA ASP A 122 30.45 8.71 -4.03
C ASP A 122 29.67 9.42 -5.17
N GLY A 123 28.94 10.49 -4.83
CA GLY A 123 28.12 11.33 -5.70
C GLY A 123 26.63 11.07 -5.51
N GLY A 124 25.91 12.04 -4.92
CA GLY A 124 24.47 11.96 -4.60
C GLY A 124 23.54 11.60 -5.77
N ALA A 125 23.98 11.79 -7.02
CA ALA A 125 23.24 11.35 -8.20
C ALA A 125 23.17 9.81 -8.31
N LYS A 126 24.23 9.08 -7.91
CA LYS A 126 24.24 7.61 -7.93
C LYS A 126 23.31 7.02 -6.88
N GLU A 127 23.23 7.58 -5.67
CA GLU A 127 22.25 7.13 -4.69
C GLU A 127 20.82 7.48 -5.09
N ALA A 128 20.56 8.63 -5.71
CA ALA A 128 19.22 8.97 -6.20
C ALA A 128 18.72 7.97 -7.25
N VAL A 129 19.61 7.56 -8.18
CA VAL A 129 19.31 6.50 -9.15
C VAL A 129 19.04 5.19 -8.43
N ARG A 130 19.94 4.75 -7.54
CA ARG A 130 19.74 3.52 -6.74
C ARG A 130 18.43 3.52 -5.96
N ALA A 131 18.04 4.64 -5.37
CA ALA A 131 16.81 4.76 -4.61
C ALA A 131 15.57 4.58 -5.50
N LEU A 132 15.60 5.06 -6.74
CA LEU A 132 14.51 4.85 -7.70
C LEU A 132 14.31 3.36 -8.05
N PHE A 133 15.41 2.60 -8.08
CA PHE A 133 15.42 1.17 -8.37
C PHE A 133 15.20 0.28 -7.14
N GLY A 134 15.16 0.86 -5.94
CA GLY A 134 14.96 0.13 -4.68
C GLY A 134 16.24 -0.36 -4.01
N SER A 135 17.42 0.18 -4.35
CA SER A 135 18.72 -0.36 -3.94
C SER A 135 19.53 0.54 -2.97
N VAL A 136 18.87 1.31 -2.08
CA VAL A 136 19.52 2.15 -1.04
C VAL A 136 18.99 1.75 0.35
N GLU A 137 19.71 2.09 1.43
CA GLU A 137 19.25 1.99 2.83
C GLU A 137 17.78 2.45 3.04
N ALA A 138 17.39 3.57 2.42
CA ALA A 138 16.02 4.08 2.42
C ALA A 138 15.02 3.13 1.72
N ALA A 139 15.48 2.41 0.69
CA ALA A 139 14.69 1.41 0.00
C ALA A 139 14.49 0.13 0.83
N PHE A 140 15.33 -0.15 1.84
CA PHE A 140 15.10 -1.26 2.76
C PHE A 140 13.79 -1.06 3.55
N HIS A 141 13.49 0.16 4.00
CA HIS A 141 12.23 0.45 4.70
C HIS A 141 11.04 0.55 3.75
N LEU A 142 11.27 1.01 2.53
CA LEU A 142 10.24 1.19 1.51
C LEU A 142 10.03 -0.06 0.64
N TRP A 143 10.75 -1.16 0.89
CA TRP A 143 10.76 -2.38 0.07
C TRP A 143 9.34 -2.88 -0.24
N TYR A 144 8.46 -2.81 0.77
CA TYR A 144 7.08 -3.22 0.66
C TYR A 144 6.34 -2.49 -0.47
N LEU A 145 6.63 -1.19 -0.69
CA LEU A 145 5.98 -0.40 -1.74
C LEU A 145 6.43 -0.82 -3.15
N TYR A 146 7.69 -1.23 -3.31
CA TYR A 146 8.22 -1.75 -4.57
C TYR A 146 7.53 -3.06 -4.99
N ALA A 147 7.08 -3.87 -4.03
CA ALA A 147 6.23 -5.04 -4.30
C ALA A 147 4.74 -4.70 -4.42
N TYR A 148 4.26 -3.78 -3.59
CA TYR A 148 2.84 -3.42 -3.49
C TYR A 148 2.31 -2.72 -4.74
N VAL A 149 3.07 -1.80 -5.31
CA VAL A 149 2.63 -1.00 -6.47
C VAL A 149 2.45 -1.87 -7.72
N PRO A 150 3.42 -2.72 -8.13
CA PRO A 150 3.23 -3.68 -9.22
C PRO A 150 2.07 -4.64 -8.97
N LEU A 151 1.89 -5.10 -7.73
CA LEU A 151 0.77 -5.97 -7.36
C LEU A 151 -0.58 -5.26 -7.54
N LEU A 152 -0.71 -4.02 -7.06
CA LEU A 152 -1.94 -3.23 -7.21
C LEU A 152 -2.23 -2.93 -8.67
N LEU A 153 -1.19 -2.64 -9.47
CA LEU A 153 -1.28 -2.43 -10.90
C LEU A 153 -1.78 -3.69 -11.61
N LEU A 154 -1.17 -4.85 -11.32
CA LEU A 154 -1.56 -6.16 -11.85
C LEU A 154 -3.03 -6.48 -11.53
N LEU A 155 -3.42 -6.39 -10.26
CA LEU A 155 -4.79 -6.68 -9.82
C LEU A 155 -5.81 -5.69 -10.43
N GLY A 156 -5.44 -4.41 -10.52
CA GLY A 156 -6.27 -3.37 -11.12
C GLY A 156 -6.50 -3.60 -12.61
N VAL A 157 -5.45 -3.87 -13.37
CA VAL A 157 -5.53 -4.21 -14.81
C VAL A 157 -6.37 -5.49 -15.00
N ALA A 158 -6.11 -6.53 -14.20
CA ALA A 158 -6.88 -7.77 -14.26
C ALA A 158 -8.38 -7.52 -14.04
N VAL A 159 -8.76 -6.69 -13.08
CA VAL A 159 -10.17 -6.32 -12.85
C VAL A 159 -10.77 -5.57 -14.02
N LEU A 160 -10.04 -4.62 -14.63
CA LEU A 160 -10.56 -3.82 -15.74
C LEU A 160 -10.75 -4.66 -17.00
N VAL A 161 -9.81 -5.54 -17.31
CA VAL A 161 -9.85 -6.44 -18.48
C VAL A 161 -10.87 -7.55 -18.28
N LEU A 162 -10.78 -8.32 -17.19
CA LEU A 162 -11.63 -9.50 -16.97
C LEU A 162 -13.11 -9.13 -16.74
N LYS A 163 -13.37 -7.97 -16.13
CA LYS A 163 -14.75 -7.49 -15.92
C LYS A 163 -15.22 -6.52 -17.02
N GLN A 164 -14.46 -6.38 -18.11
CA GLN A 164 -14.76 -5.53 -19.27
C GLN A 164 -15.21 -4.10 -18.90
N ARG A 165 -14.55 -3.50 -17.90
CA ARG A 165 -14.97 -2.20 -17.35
C ARG A 165 -14.42 -1.01 -18.13
N ALA A 166 -13.19 -1.13 -18.62
CA ALA A 166 -12.49 -0.12 -19.40
C ALA A 166 -11.33 -0.78 -20.15
N THR A 167 -10.74 -0.06 -21.11
CA THR A 167 -9.46 -0.43 -21.72
C THR A 167 -8.32 0.30 -20.99
N PRO A 168 -7.60 -0.36 -20.07
CA PRO A 168 -6.57 0.29 -19.24
C PRO A 168 -5.26 0.51 -20.01
N ARG A 169 -5.28 1.31 -21.08
CA ARG A 169 -4.12 1.46 -21.98
C ARG A 169 -2.86 1.86 -21.23
N TRP A 170 -2.93 2.90 -20.40
CA TRP A 170 -1.77 3.40 -19.68
C TRP A 170 -1.35 2.47 -18.55
N SER A 171 -2.30 1.96 -17.77
CA SER A 171 -1.97 0.99 -16.71
C SER A 171 -1.40 -0.32 -17.26
N THR A 172 -1.86 -0.81 -18.41
CA THR A 172 -1.29 -1.98 -19.07
C THR A 172 0.12 -1.70 -19.60
N LEU A 173 0.35 -0.53 -20.21
CA LEU A 173 1.70 -0.14 -20.64
C LEU A 173 2.67 -0.06 -19.46
N LEU A 174 2.23 0.53 -18.34
CA LEU A 174 3.02 0.56 -17.10
C LEU A 174 3.28 -0.85 -16.57
N LEU A 175 2.28 -1.75 -16.63
CA LEU A 175 2.44 -3.13 -16.15
C LEU A 175 3.46 -3.90 -16.99
N VAL A 176 3.37 -3.77 -18.32
CA VAL A 176 4.35 -4.37 -19.24
C VAL A 176 5.73 -3.78 -19.01
N ALA A 177 5.85 -2.46 -18.87
CA ALA A 177 7.12 -1.81 -18.57
C ALA A 177 7.75 -2.36 -17.29
N VAL A 178 6.98 -2.46 -16.21
CA VAL A 178 7.46 -3.03 -14.93
C VAL A 178 7.84 -4.51 -15.05
N ALA A 179 7.08 -5.30 -15.81
CA ALA A 179 7.35 -6.73 -16.00
C ALA A 179 8.58 -7.01 -16.88
N VAL A 180 8.86 -6.15 -17.86
CA VAL A 180 9.97 -6.30 -18.82
C VAL A 180 11.25 -5.64 -18.32
N ALA A 181 11.15 -4.60 -17.48
CA ALA A 181 12.27 -3.88 -16.92
C ALA A 181 13.38 -4.74 -16.27
N PRO A 182 13.11 -5.79 -15.48
CA PRO A 182 14.20 -6.59 -14.90
C PRO A 182 15.03 -7.31 -15.99
N VAL A 183 14.38 -7.83 -17.03
CA VAL A 183 15.06 -8.49 -18.16
C VAL A 183 15.93 -7.49 -18.91
N LEU A 184 15.36 -6.32 -19.25
CA LEU A 184 16.12 -5.27 -19.92
C LEU A 184 17.29 -4.75 -19.07
N SER A 185 17.10 -4.63 -17.75
CA SER A 185 18.16 -4.18 -16.85
C SER A 185 19.34 -5.14 -16.82
N GLU A 186 19.06 -6.44 -16.95
CA GLU A 186 20.09 -7.48 -16.98
C GLU A 186 20.78 -7.56 -18.35
N ASP A 187 20.01 -7.44 -19.44
CA ASP A 187 20.57 -7.35 -20.79
C ASP A 187 21.50 -6.13 -20.93
N VAL A 188 21.13 -4.98 -20.38
CA VAL A 188 21.99 -3.80 -20.40
C VAL A 188 23.24 -4.02 -19.53
N ARG A 189 23.12 -4.64 -18.36
CA ARG A 189 24.25 -4.96 -17.48
C ARG A 189 25.25 -5.88 -18.19
N THR A 190 24.77 -6.93 -18.85
CA THR A 190 25.61 -7.90 -19.57
C THR A 190 26.29 -7.29 -20.79
N VAL A 191 25.60 -6.43 -21.55
CA VAL A 191 26.15 -5.80 -22.77
C VAL A 191 27.11 -4.65 -22.46
N THR A 192 26.82 -3.83 -21.43
CA THR A 192 27.62 -2.61 -21.14
C THR A 192 28.70 -2.82 -20.08
N GLY A 193 28.61 -3.89 -19.29
CA GLY A 193 29.49 -4.12 -18.14
C GLY A 193 29.32 -3.09 -17.02
N LEU A 194 28.32 -2.20 -17.10
CA LEU A 194 28.08 -1.16 -16.09
C LEU A 194 27.45 -1.77 -14.82
N PRO A 195 27.86 -1.33 -13.61
CA PRO A 195 27.26 -1.77 -12.36
C PRO A 195 25.90 -1.08 -12.16
N LEU A 196 24.88 -1.54 -12.88
CA LEU A 196 23.52 -1.05 -12.74
C LEU A 196 22.89 -1.55 -11.42
N PRO A 197 22.04 -0.74 -10.76
CA PRO A 197 21.31 -1.19 -9.58
C PRO A 197 20.39 -2.37 -9.89
N ALA A 198 20.05 -3.16 -8.86
CA ALA A 198 19.07 -4.24 -8.98
C ALA A 198 17.65 -3.67 -9.15
N TRP A 199 16.82 -4.34 -9.95
CA TRP A 199 15.43 -3.94 -10.18
C TRP A 199 14.51 -4.61 -9.14
N GLU A 200 14.01 -3.84 -8.17
CA GLU A 200 13.20 -4.36 -7.06
C GLU A 200 11.68 -4.32 -7.31
N TRP A 201 11.22 -3.61 -8.36
CA TRP A 201 9.78 -3.48 -8.66
C TRP A 201 9.23 -4.77 -9.27
N SER A 202 8.84 -5.73 -8.43
CA SER A 202 8.39 -7.04 -8.86
C SER A 202 7.20 -7.57 -8.05
N VAL A 203 6.44 -8.49 -8.66
CA VAL A 203 5.39 -9.23 -7.96
C VAL A 203 5.90 -10.64 -7.70
N SER A 204 6.09 -10.99 -6.43
CA SER A 204 6.42 -12.37 -6.07
C SER A 204 5.18 -13.25 -6.08
N LEU A 205 5.36 -14.55 -6.39
CA LEU A 205 4.26 -15.51 -6.36
C LEU A 205 3.59 -15.58 -4.98
N SER A 206 4.38 -15.42 -3.90
CA SER A 206 3.86 -15.39 -2.53
C SER A 206 2.95 -14.18 -2.29
N SER A 207 3.37 -12.97 -2.69
CA SER A 207 2.55 -11.76 -2.55
C SER A 207 1.22 -11.87 -3.30
N LEU A 208 1.24 -12.43 -4.52
CA LEU A 208 0.06 -12.69 -5.31
C LEU A 208 -0.83 -13.75 -4.66
N GLY A 209 -0.25 -14.84 -4.16
CA GLY A 209 -0.95 -15.90 -3.44
C GLY A 209 -1.70 -15.36 -2.22
N TYR A 210 -1.03 -14.57 -1.38
CA TYR A 210 -1.66 -13.91 -0.23
C TYR A 210 -2.76 -12.94 -0.66
N ALA A 211 -2.57 -12.18 -1.74
CA ALA A 211 -3.59 -11.26 -2.24
C ALA A 211 -4.84 -12.01 -2.72
N VAL A 212 -4.70 -13.07 -3.50
CA VAL A 212 -5.83 -13.86 -4.03
C VAL A 212 -6.52 -14.62 -2.89
N ALA A 213 -5.76 -15.31 -2.04
CA ALA A 213 -6.31 -16.04 -0.89
C ALA A 213 -7.02 -15.09 0.09
N GLY A 214 -6.40 -13.95 0.39
CA GLY A 214 -6.98 -12.91 1.22
C GLY A 214 -8.25 -12.30 0.64
N ALA A 215 -8.28 -12.09 -0.68
CA ALA A 215 -9.49 -11.65 -1.36
C ALA A 215 -10.64 -12.63 -1.18
N ALA A 216 -10.38 -13.93 -1.37
CA ALA A 216 -11.38 -14.98 -1.16
C ALA A 216 -11.85 -15.03 0.31
N LEU A 217 -10.92 -15.03 1.26
CA LEU A 217 -11.21 -15.14 2.69
C LEU A 217 -11.99 -13.93 3.23
N LEU A 218 -11.58 -12.72 2.88
CA LEU A 218 -12.18 -11.48 3.40
C LEU A 218 -13.49 -11.12 2.67
N ALA A 219 -13.67 -11.59 1.43
CA ALA A 219 -14.92 -11.47 0.69
C ALA A 219 -15.96 -12.52 1.08
N ALA A 220 -15.54 -13.68 1.61
CA ALA A 220 -16.47 -14.67 2.14
C ALA A 220 -17.38 -14.03 3.19
N ARG A 221 -18.70 -14.19 3.02
CA ARG A 221 -19.69 -13.71 3.99
C ARG A 221 -19.39 -14.35 5.35
N ARG A 222 -19.07 -13.54 6.36
CA ARG A 222 -18.95 -14.00 7.74
C ARG A 222 -20.32 -14.47 8.23
N ARG A 223 -20.62 -15.76 8.11
CA ARG A 223 -21.68 -16.44 8.88
C ARG A 223 -21.10 -16.82 10.23
N GLY A 224 -20.89 -15.84 11.11
CA GLY A 224 -20.35 -16.07 12.46
C GLY A 224 -21.01 -15.13 13.47
N PRO A 225 -21.04 -15.50 14.75
CA PRO A 225 -21.67 -14.69 15.79
C PRO A 225 -21.01 -13.31 15.84
N ARG A 226 -21.84 -12.27 16.05
CA ARG A 226 -21.38 -10.89 16.19
C ARG A 226 -20.36 -10.82 17.35
N PRO A 227 -19.22 -10.12 17.19
CA PRO A 227 -18.26 -9.97 18.27
C PRO A 227 -18.92 -9.25 19.45
N LEU A 228 -18.72 -9.77 20.66
CA LEU A 228 -19.26 -9.27 21.93
C LEU A 228 -18.84 -7.83 22.27
N TRP A 229 -17.89 -7.25 21.53
CA TRP A 229 -17.41 -5.87 21.69
C TRP A 229 -18.37 -4.79 21.15
N LEU A 230 -19.59 -5.17 20.78
CA LEU A 230 -20.70 -4.28 20.39
C LEU A 230 -21.84 -4.26 21.42
N ALA A 231 -21.61 -4.79 22.62
CA ALA A 231 -22.53 -4.71 23.76
C ALA A 231 -22.05 -3.66 24.78
#